data_AF-A0A8T6HXP2-F1
#
_entry.id   AF-A0A8T6HXP2-F1
#
_cell.length_a   1.000
_cell.length_b   1.000
_cell.length_c   1.000
_cell.angle_alpha   90.00
_cell.angle_beta   90.00
_cell.angle_gamma   90.00
#
_symmetry.space_group_name_H-M   'P 1'
#
loop_
_entity.id
_entity.type
_entity.pdbx_description
1 polymer ?
#
loop_
_entity_poly.entity_id
_entity_poly.type
_entity_poly.pdbx_seq_one_letter_code
_entity_poly.pdbx_strand_id
1 'polypeptide(L)' 'MSTLSLRFPDSLHKQVKVFARQNGISINRFIASAVAEKISALMTEKCLSGRAKAGNEGDFHNALSKISATDSSEQDVL' A
#
# COMPACT_ATOMS: atom_id res chain seq x y z
N MET A 1 -15.21 17.26 -10.03
CA MET A 1 -13.85 17.18 -9.44
C MET A 1 -13.38 18.59 -9.16
N SER A 2 -12.69 18.81 -8.05
CA SER A 2 -12.09 20.12 -7.74
C SER A 2 -10.75 20.27 -8.46
N THR A 3 -10.44 21.48 -8.91
CA THR A 3 -9.18 21.79 -9.60
C THR A 3 -8.11 22.18 -8.59
N LEU A 4 -6.92 21.57 -8.70
CA LEU A 4 -5.74 21.90 -7.91
C LEU A 4 -4.63 22.37 -8.84
N SER A 5 -4.14 23.60 -8.67
CA SER A 5 -3.04 24.16 -9.45
C SER A 5 -1.74 24.11 -8.65
N LEU A 6 -0.75 23.37 -9.15
CA LEU A 6 0.56 23.17 -8.52
C LEU A 6 1.68 23.42 -9.53
N ARG A 7 2.85 23.83 -9.03
CA ARG A 7 4.08 23.92 -9.82
C ARG A 7 5.03 22.81 -9.40
N PHE A 8 5.62 22.14 -10.39
CA PHE A 8 6.67 21.15 -10.18
C PHE A 8 8.01 21.65 -10.71
N PRO A 9 9.13 21.18 -10.13
CA PRO A 9 10.42 21.28 -10.79
C PRO A 9 10.38 20.63 -12.18
N ASP A 10 11.09 21.21 -13.15
CA ASP A 10 11.09 20.74 -14.54
C ASP A 10 11.49 19.27 -14.68
N SER A 11 12.44 18.81 -13.86
CA SER A 11 12.89 17.42 -13.82
C SER A 11 11.75 16.46 -13.49
N LEU A 12 10.93 16.80 -12.48
CA LEU A 12 9.81 16.00 -12.05
C LEU A 12 8.68 16.01 -13.10
N HIS A 13 8.37 17.17 -13.65
CA HIS A 13 7.37 17.29 -14.70
C HIS A 13 7.73 16.44 -15.94
N LYS A 14 9.02 16.41 -16.35
CA LYS A 14 9.50 15.54 -17.43
C LYS A 14 9.29 14.06 -17.12
N GLN A 15 9.62 13.61 -15.91
CA GLN A 15 9.43 12.22 -15.50
C GLN A 15 7.95 11.82 -15.48
N VAL A 16 7.09 12.64 -14.87
CA VAL A 16 5.64 12.41 -14.84
C VAL A 16 5.08 12.28 -16.26
N LYS A 17 5.54 13.13 -17.19
CA LYS A 17 5.14 13.06 -18.60
C LYS A 17 5.55 11.74 -19.27
N VAL A 18 6.73 11.21 -18.96
CA VAL A 18 7.21 9.92 -19.49
C VAL A 18 6.34 8.78 -18.95
N PHE A 19 6.12 8.72 -17.64
CA PHE A 19 5.30 7.65 -17.05
C PHE A 19 3.84 7.70 -17.48
N ALA A 20 3.25 8.89 -17.56
CA ALA A 20 1.88 9.05 -18.07
C ALA A 20 1.75 8.50 -19.50
N ARG A 21 2.73 8.78 -20.38
CA ARG A 21 2.78 8.25 -21.74
C ARG A 21 2.93 6.73 -21.78
N GLN A 22 3.84 6.17 -20.98
CA GLN A 22 4.04 4.72 -20.89
C GLN A 22 2.77 3.98 -20.46
N ASN A 23 1.99 4.58 -19.56
CA ASN A 23 0.72 4.03 -19.07
C ASN A 23 -0.49 4.40 -19.95
N GLY A 24 -0.30 5.15 -21.05
CA GLY A 24 -1.39 5.55 -21.93
C GLY A 24 -2.45 6.46 -21.28
N ILE A 25 -2.08 7.22 -20.24
CA ILE A 25 -3.00 8.09 -19.50
C ILE A 25 -2.54 9.56 -19.49
N SER A 26 -3.45 10.48 -19.19
CA SER A 26 -3.11 11.89 -19.05
C SER A 26 -2.25 12.13 -17.81
N ILE A 27 -1.45 13.21 -17.82
CA ILE A 27 -0.65 13.65 -16.67
C ILE A 27 -1.52 13.82 -15.43
N ASN A 28 -2.70 14.45 -15.56
CA ASN A 28 -3.61 14.66 -14.44
C ASN A 28 -4.12 13.34 -13.86
N ARG A 29 -4.44 12.35 -14.70
CA ARG A 29 -4.87 11.02 -14.23
C ARG A 29 -3.74 10.26 -13.56
N PHE A 30 -2.53 10.36 -14.10
CA PHE A 30 -1.33 9.78 -13.48
C PHE A 30 -1.09 10.38 -12.10
N ILE A 31 -1.08 11.71 -11.97
CA ILE A 31 -0.89 12.41 -10.69
C ILE A 31 -2.00 12.03 -9.69
N ALA A 32 -3.26 12.05 -10.12
CA ALA A 32 -4.38 11.67 -9.26
C ALA A 32 -4.23 10.23 -8.73
N SER A 33 -3.80 9.30 -9.58
CA SER A 33 -3.55 7.91 -9.18
C SER A 33 -2.40 7.80 -8.18
N ALA A 34 -1.27 8.46 -8.46
CA ALA A 34 -0.12 8.45 -7.56
C ALA A 34 -0.44 9.06 -6.19
N VAL A 35 -1.25 10.12 -6.15
CA VAL A 35 -1.72 10.72 -4.89
C VAL A 35 -2.65 9.76 -4.15
N ALA A 36 -3.59 9.12 -4.84
CA ALA A 36 -4.49 8.12 -4.23
C ALA A 36 -3.70 6.94 -3.65
N GLU A 37 -2.69 6.45 -4.37
CA GLU A 37 -1.79 5.39 -3.92
C GLU A 37 -1.01 5.80 -2.68
N LYS A 38 -0.42 7.01 -2.66
CA LYS A 38 0.30 7.51 -1.49
C LYS A 38 -0.60 7.66 -0.28
N ILE A 39 -1.83 8.16 -0.47
CA ILE A 39 -2.82 8.27 0.60
C ILE A 39 -3.18 6.88 1.13
N SER A 40 -3.42 5.91 0.25
CA SER A 40 -3.73 4.53 0.64
C SER A 40 -2.59 3.92 1.48
N ALA A 41 -1.33 4.09 1.05
CA ALA A 41 -0.17 3.62 1.80
C ALA A 41 -0.08 4.24 3.20
N LEU A 42 -0.27 5.55 3.31
CA LEU A 42 -0.25 6.25 4.61
C LEU A 42 -1.41 5.83 5.52
N MET A 43 -2.61 5.62 4.95
CA MET A 43 -3.76 5.13 5.71
C MET A 43 -3.55 3.71 6.22
N THR A 44 -2.96 2.83 5.39
CA THR A 44 -2.63 1.46 5.78
C THR A 44 -1.61 1.43 6.91
N GLU A 45 -0.55 2.23 6.81
CA GLU A 45 0.44 2.37 7.88
C GLU A 45 -0.24 2.77 9.21
N LYS A 46 -1.05 3.82 9.19
CA LYS A 46 -1.79 4.26 10.38
C LYS A 46 -2.72 3.18 10.93
N CYS A 47 -3.40 2.42 10.07
CA CYS A 47 -4.29 1.33 10.47
C CYS A 47 -3.50 0.21 11.16
N LEU A 48 -2.42 -0.27 10.55
CA LEU A 48 -1.58 -1.33 11.11
C LEU A 48 -0.92 -0.88 12.42
N SER A 49 -0.38 0.33 12.46
CA SER A 49 0.19 0.94 13.68
C SER A 49 -0.86 1.05 14.79
N GLY A 50 -2.11 1.40 14.47
CA GLY A 50 -3.21 1.41 15.43
C GLY A 50 -3.58 0.03 15.95
N ARG A 51 -3.67 -0.97 15.07
CA ARG A 51 -3.95 -2.36 15.44
C ARG A 51 -2.83 -2.98 16.27
N ALA A 52 -1.58 -2.71 15.93
CA ALA A 52 -0.41 -3.20 16.66
C ALA A 52 -0.43 -2.77 18.13
N LYS A 53 -0.87 -1.54 18.42
CA LYS A 53 -1.01 -1.05 19.82
C LYS A 53 -2.05 -1.81 20.63
N ALA A 54 -3.06 -2.35 19.98
CA ALA A 54 -4.08 -3.19 20.62
C ALA A 54 -3.72 -4.68 20.61
N GLY A 55 -2.62 -5.06 19.94
CA GLY A 55 -2.15 -6.43 19.86
C GLY A 55 -1.50 -6.87 21.18
N ASN A 56 -1.70 -8.14 21.53
CA ASN A 56 -1.03 -8.80 22.64
C ASN A 56 -0.33 -10.06 22.12
N GLU A 57 0.99 -10.07 22.25
CA GLU A 57 1.84 -11.18 21.80
C GLU A 57 1.55 -12.48 22.56
N GLY A 58 1.22 -12.39 23.85
CA GLY A 58 0.83 -13.54 24.67
C GLY A 58 -0.48 -14.18 24.20
N ASP A 59 -1.49 -13.36 23.90
CA ASP A 59 -2.77 -13.84 23.35
C ASP A 59 -2.56 -14.50 21.97
N PHE A 60 -1.66 -13.93 21.17
CA PHE A 60 -1.27 -14.48 19.87
C PHE A 60 -0.62 -15.86 20.02
N HIS A 61 0.37 -16.02 20.89
CA HIS A 61 1.01 -17.32 21.12
C HIS A 61 0.06 -18.34 21.75
N ASN A 62 -0.83 -17.90 22.65
CA ASN A 62 -1.87 -18.76 23.23
C ASN A 62 -2.92 -19.19 22.20
N ALA A 63 -3.20 -18.36 21.19
CA ALA A 63 -4.04 -18.77 20.07
C ALA A 63 -3.31 -19.81 19.20
N LEU A 64 -2.03 -19.60 18.91
CA LEU A 64 -1.22 -20.51 18.10
C LEU A 64 -1.04 -21.89 18.77
N SER A 65 -0.87 -21.95 20.09
CA SER A 65 -0.68 -23.22 20.82
C SER A 65 -1.89 -24.16 20.79
N LYS A 66 -3.07 -23.65 20.42
CA LYS A 66 -4.30 -24.43 20.27
C LYS A 66 -4.36 -25.19 18.94
N ILE A 67 -3.48 -24.88 18.00
CA ILE A 67 -3.40 -25.55 16.70
C ILE A 67 -2.46 -26.75 16.86
N SER A 68 -2.90 -27.93 16.41
CA SER A 68 -2.02 -29.11 16.40
C SER A 68 -0.88 -28.90 15.41
N ALA A 69 0.34 -29.20 15.84
CA ALA A 69 1.52 -29.24 14.98
C ALA A 69 1.43 -30.47 14.07
N THR A 70 0.63 -30.37 13.02
CA THR A 70 0.57 -31.36 11.94
C THR A 70 1.58 -30.95 10.88
N ASP A 71 2.27 -31.92 10.28
CA ASP A 71 3.15 -31.66 9.15
C ASP A 71 2.38 -30.96 8.02
N SER A 72 3.07 -30.07 7.30
CA SER A 72 2.53 -29.41 6.12
C SER A 72 2.00 -30.47 5.15
N SER A 73 0.74 -30.36 4.76
CA SER A 73 0.17 -31.28 3.79
C SER A 73 0.92 -31.14 2.46
N GLU A 74 0.96 -32.21 1.64
CA GLU A 74 1.58 -32.15 0.30
C GLU A 74 0.98 -31.06 -0.60
N GLN A 75 -0.19 -30.51 -0.23
CA GLN A 75 -0.87 -29.42 -0.92
C GLN A 75 -0.41 -28.01 -0.50
N ASP A 76 0.34 -27.87 0.61
CA ASP A 76 0.90 -26.61 1.11
C ASP A 76 2.32 -26.31 0.57
N VAL A 77 2.90 -27.23 -0.21
CA VAL A 77 4.21 -27.02 -0.85
C VAL A 77 3.98 -26.27 -2.17
N LEU A 78 4.32 -24.97 -2.18
CA LEU A 78 4.32 -24.09 -3.37
C LEU A 78 5.34 -24.50 -4.42
#